data_AF-A0A369K1U0-F1
#
_entry.id   AF-A0A369K1U0-F1
#
_cell.length_a   1.000
_cell.length_b   1.000
_cell.length_c   1.000
_cell.angle_alpha   90.00
_cell.angle_beta   90.00
_cell.angle_gamma   90.00
#
_symmetry.space_group_name_H-M   'P 1'
#
loop_
_entity.id
_entity.type
_entity.pdbx_description
1 polymer ?
#
loop_
_entity_poly.entity_id
_entity_poly.type
_entity_poly.pdbx_seq_one_letter_code
_entity_poly.pdbx_strand_id
1 'polypeptide(L)'
;MALSQHKLVFFATLFSSFLIHHLGSAAPLRARPRRSTGDPAPAATPTPLTLKAQQDSFDFDLASSLVLPSSTMTTLETVPTNCAVYNSLESECPTFFVASNVTYDDCGDAFTVCRCSDATMSMDVVVDRLGRVPVGLRRYVGTVIVSADDKPHAYTLTSGDIHMFGDTAVDTWVHEAGHAFDWASGSPHSGSPEWQKAIDSDTCVPDTYSTTSAGEDFAQMTVLKVYSLINNTLPEGWTSDCMQNQLDYMNSLALFNKAELFGNTCAIQGSDHWAKHTTPPPTLSPMPLLPDPAQVEPDSPLESSITVPDINQASNKKLGNGALSTTMENWRLMLLVVGVLAAWLSW
;
A
#
# COMPACT_ATOMS: atom_id res chain seq x y z
N MET A 1 14.64 -65.18 14.98
CA MET A 1 15.93 -64.95 15.67
C MET A 1 16.86 -64.26 14.68
N ALA A 2 17.59 -63.20 15.07
CA ALA A 2 18.59 -62.44 14.29
C ALA A 2 18.06 -61.77 12.97
N LEU A 3 18.52 -60.62 12.44
CA LEU A 3 19.85 -59.94 12.36
C LEU A 3 20.87 -60.72 11.49
N SER A 4 21.84 -60.17 10.74
CA SER A 4 22.43 -58.81 10.55
C SER A 4 23.25 -58.80 9.20
N GLN A 5 23.83 -57.74 8.59
CA GLN A 5 23.92 -56.27 8.78
C GLN A 5 24.44 -55.58 7.47
N HIS A 6 24.68 -54.26 7.46
CA HIS A 6 25.26 -53.49 6.33
C HIS A 6 26.81 -53.55 6.19
N LYS A 7 27.33 -53.25 4.97
CA LYS A 7 28.55 -52.46 4.58
C LYS A 7 28.62 -52.39 3.03
N LEU A 8 29.04 -51.35 2.28
CA LEU A 8 29.76 -50.06 2.44
C LEU A 8 31.27 -50.07 2.06
N VAL A 9 31.69 -49.05 1.27
CA VAL A 9 33.05 -48.47 1.01
C VAL A 9 33.78 -48.75 -0.34
N PHE A 10 34.11 -47.63 -1.01
CA PHE A 10 35.16 -47.26 -2.01
C PHE A 10 36.30 -48.21 -2.44
N PHE A 11 36.82 -47.99 -3.67
CA PHE A 11 38.20 -47.47 -3.92
C PHE A 11 38.35 -46.83 -5.33
N ALA A 12 39.51 -46.22 -5.65
CA ALA A 12 39.74 -45.39 -6.85
C ALA A 12 41.16 -45.53 -7.47
N THR A 13 41.31 -45.11 -8.75
CA THR A 13 42.58 -44.86 -9.49
C THR A 13 42.31 -43.81 -10.59
N LEU A 14 43.08 -42.72 -10.82
CA LEU A 14 44.52 -42.50 -11.12
C LEU A 14 44.91 -42.67 -12.60
N PHE A 15 45.35 -41.58 -13.24
CA PHE A 15 46.51 -41.56 -14.16
C PHE A 15 47.04 -40.13 -14.35
N SER A 16 48.37 -39.99 -14.56
CA SER A 16 49.08 -38.73 -14.85
C SER A 16 50.11 -38.95 -15.94
N SER A 17 50.47 -37.92 -16.74
CA SER A 17 51.82 -37.76 -17.31
C SER A 17 52.13 -36.42 -17.99
N PHE A 18 53.21 -35.80 -17.51
CA PHE A 18 54.22 -35.02 -18.26
C PHE A 18 53.91 -33.62 -18.85
N LEU A 19 55.02 -32.99 -19.31
CA LEU A 19 55.37 -31.58 -19.13
C LEU A 19 56.44 -31.19 -20.17
N ILE A 20 56.45 -29.95 -20.67
CA ILE A 20 57.66 -29.26 -21.18
C ILE A 20 57.48 -27.73 -21.20
N HIS A 21 58.60 -27.00 -21.17
CA HIS A 21 58.76 -25.54 -21.07
C HIS A 21 58.23 -24.76 -22.30
N HIS A 22 57.89 -23.46 -22.24
CA HIS A 22 58.78 -22.34 -21.86
C HIS A 22 58.10 -21.10 -21.24
N LEU A 23 58.94 -20.11 -20.85
CA LEU A 23 58.59 -19.00 -19.96
C LEU A 23 58.34 -17.68 -20.72
N GLY A 24 57.22 -17.03 -20.41
CA GLY A 24 56.98 -15.61 -20.67
C GLY A 24 56.63 -14.90 -19.36
N SER A 25 57.45 -13.94 -18.93
CA SER A 25 57.27 -13.31 -17.61
C SER A 25 56.23 -12.19 -17.66
N ALA A 26 55.07 -12.43 -17.04
CA ALA A 26 54.06 -11.41 -16.76
C ALA A 26 53.90 -11.27 -15.24
N ALA A 27 54.03 -10.04 -14.73
CA ALA A 27 53.85 -9.79 -13.30
C ALA A 27 52.38 -10.03 -12.89
N PRO A 28 52.11 -10.60 -11.70
CA PRO A 28 50.74 -10.80 -11.24
C PRO A 28 50.07 -9.43 -11.04
N LEU A 29 49.00 -9.17 -11.80
CA LEU A 29 48.09 -8.07 -11.53
C LEU A 29 47.49 -8.28 -10.14
N ARG A 30 48.00 -7.55 -9.15
CA ARG A 30 47.36 -7.44 -7.84
C ARG A 30 45.94 -6.93 -8.07
N ALA A 31 44.96 -7.81 -7.88
CA ALA A 31 43.57 -7.40 -7.74
C ALA A 31 43.52 -6.37 -6.60
N ARG A 32 43.25 -5.10 -6.94
CA ARG A 32 42.87 -4.13 -5.92
C ARG A 32 41.57 -4.65 -5.29
N PRO A 33 41.45 -4.68 -3.95
CA PRO A 33 40.14 -4.88 -3.33
C PRO A 33 39.15 -3.92 -3.97
N ARG A 34 37.97 -4.44 -4.35
CA ARG A 34 36.85 -3.57 -4.73
C ARG A 34 36.55 -2.75 -3.47
N ARG A 35 36.90 -1.45 -3.49
CA ARG A 35 36.50 -0.52 -2.44
C ARG A 35 34.98 -0.60 -2.40
N SER A 36 34.36 -0.91 -1.25
CA SER A 36 32.90 -0.78 -1.18
C SER A 36 32.58 0.68 -1.53
N THR A 37 31.70 0.85 -2.51
CA THR A 37 31.00 2.11 -2.71
C THR A 37 30.21 2.31 -1.43
N GLY A 38 30.59 3.32 -0.65
CA GLY A 38 30.28 3.39 0.78
C GLY A 38 28.82 3.08 1.07
N ASP A 39 28.63 2.15 1.99
CA ASP A 39 27.34 1.63 2.42
C ASP A 39 26.38 2.81 2.69
N PRO A 40 25.14 2.79 2.18
CA PRO A 40 24.25 3.94 2.24
C PRO A 40 24.07 4.37 3.70
N ALA A 41 24.12 5.69 3.95
CA ALA A 41 23.88 6.20 5.28
C ALA A 41 22.53 5.69 5.79
N PRO A 42 22.43 5.19 7.04
CA PRO A 42 21.19 4.64 7.56
C PRO A 42 20.10 5.70 7.46
N ALA A 43 18.91 5.28 7.01
CA ALA A 43 17.76 6.17 6.85
C ALA A 43 17.55 6.98 8.13
N ALA A 44 17.44 8.30 8.00
CA ALA A 44 17.21 9.17 9.14
C ALA A 44 15.87 8.79 9.79
N THR A 45 15.88 8.57 11.10
CA THR A 45 14.65 8.29 11.86
C THR A 45 13.64 9.42 11.60
N PRO A 46 12.37 9.11 11.27
CA PRO A 46 11.36 10.15 11.06
C PRO A 46 11.25 11.07 12.28
N THR A 47 11.15 12.37 12.03
CA THR A 47 10.96 13.39 13.07
C THR A 47 9.46 13.53 13.36
N PRO A 48 8.98 13.22 14.57
CA PRO A 48 7.56 13.39 14.91
C PRO A 48 7.15 14.87 14.91
N LEU A 49 5.92 15.13 14.47
CA LEU A 49 5.33 16.45 14.49
C LEU A 49 4.85 16.81 15.90
N THR A 50 4.82 18.10 16.22
CA THR A 50 4.37 18.63 17.51
C THR A 50 2.93 19.15 17.50
N LEU A 51 2.25 19.04 16.37
CA LEU A 51 0.87 19.49 16.17
C LEU A 51 -0.14 18.56 16.87
N LYS A 52 -1.33 19.09 17.15
CA LYS A 52 -2.39 18.33 17.83
C LYS A 52 -3.25 17.58 16.81
N ALA A 53 -3.40 16.27 16.93
CA ALA A 53 -4.38 15.51 16.17
C ALA A 53 -5.82 16.06 16.36
N GLN A 54 -6.62 16.11 15.30
CA GLN A 54 -8.06 16.39 15.43
C GLN A 54 -8.80 15.18 16.03
N GLN A 55 -8.55 13.99 15.50
CA GLN A 55 -9.15 12.72 15.95
C GLN A 55 -8.08 11.64 16.26
N ASP A 56 -8.49 10.51 16.84
CA ASP A 56 -7.56 9.39 17.11
C ASP A 56 -7.16 8.66 15.82
N SER A 57 -8.12 8.40 14.92
CA SER A 57 -7.93 7.86 13.57
C SER A 57 -8.99 8.42 12.62
N PHE A 58 -8.96 8.04 11.33
CA PHE A 58 -10.15 8.11 10.49
C PHE A 58 -11.18 7.03 10.93
N ASP A 59 -12.47 7.35 10.78
CA ASP A 59 -13.61 6.49 11.12
C ASP A 59 -14.73 6.50 10.05
N PHE A 60 -14.53 7.24 8.95
CA PHE A 60 -15.47 7.35 7.84
C PHE A 60 -15.29 6.22 6.80
N ASP A 61 -16.39 5.78 6.20
CA ASP A 61 -16.36 4.82 5.09
C ASP A 61 -16.01 5.52 3.76
N LEU A 62 -14.74 5.45 3.38
CA LEU A 62 -14.27 5.91 2.07
C LEU A 62 -14.59 4.90 0.95
N ALA A 63 -14.80 3.62 1.27
CA ALA A 63 -14.92 2.54 0.28
C ALA A 63 -16.24 2.61 -0.50
N SER A 64 -17.37 2.85 0.17
CA SER A 64 -18.69 3.00 -0.49
C SER A 64 -18.80 4.27 -1.33
N SER A 65 -18.00 5.29 -1.00
CA SER A 65 -17.97 6.59 -1.69
C SER A 65 -17.12 6.57 -2.98
N LEU A 66 -16.28 5.55 -3.17
CA LEU A 66 -15.36 5.44 -4.30
C LEU A 66 -15.92 4.55 -5.42
N VAL A 67 -15.74 5.01 -6.66
CA VAL A 67 -16.11 4.26 -7.87
C VAL A 67 -15.16 3.07 -8.06
N LEU A 68 -15.73 1.90 -8.33
CA LEU A 68 -15.00 0.72 -8.78
C LEU A 68 -15.07 0.61 -10.32
N PRO A 69 -13.99 0.86 -11.07
CA PRO A 69 -13.91 0.61 -12.52
C PRO A 69 -13.98 -0.88 -12.83
N SER A 70 -14.40 -1.25 -14.04
CA SER A 70 -14.39 -2.65 -14.48
C SER A 70 -12.94 -3.13 -14.59
N SER A 71 -12.66 -4.37 -14.21
CA SER A 71 -11.31 -4.93 -14.22
C SER A 71 -11.20 -6.22 -15.04
N THR A 72 -10.00 -6.45 -15.56
CA THR A 72 -9.57 -7.74 -16.12
C THR A 72 -8.26 -8.15 -15.46
N MET A 73 -8.04 -9.46 -15.33
CA MET A 73 -6.85 -10.01 -14.68
C MET A 73 -6.25 -11.16 -15.50
N THR A 74 -4.93 -11.16 -15.65
CA THR A 74 -4.15 -12.26 -16.23
C THR A 74 -3.07 -12.70 -15.25
N THR A 75 -3.15 -13.93 -14.75
CA THR A 75 -2.07 -14.54 -13.94
C THR A 75 -0.84 -14.79 -14.79
N LEU A 76 0.34 -14.48 -14.26
CA LEU A 76 1.63 -14.59 -14.95
C LEU A 76 2.22 -16.00 -14.78
N GLU A 77 2.91 -16.50 -15.81
CA GLU A 77 3.61 -17.79 -15.76
C GLU A 77 4.82 -17.78 -14.81
N THR A 78 5.37 -16.60 -14.51
CA THR A 78 6.54 -16.41 -13.65
C THR A 78 6.34 -15.22 -12.72
N VAL A 79 6.85 -15.32 -11.49
CA VAL A 79 6.88 -14.21 -10.53
C VAL A 79 7.92 -13.14 -10.97
N PRO A 80 7.53 -11.86 -11.12
CA PRO A 80 8.45 -10.76 -11.44
C PRO A 80 9.59 -10.62 -10.43
N THR A 81 10.77 -10.19 -10.88
CA THR A 81 11.99 -10.10 -10.05
C THR A 81 11.82 -9.22 -8.80
N ASN A 82 11.08 -8.12 -8.94
CA ASN A 82 10.80 -7.19 -7.83
C ASN A 82 9.78 -7.75 -6.82
N CYS A 83 9.04 -8.80 -7.15
CA CYS A 83 8.29 -9.60 -6.17
C CYS A 83 9.17 -10.72 -5.59
N ALA A 84 9.99 -11.36 -6.43
CA ALA A 84 10.81 -12.52 -6.05
C ALA A 84 11.85 -12.22 -4.96
N VAL A 85 12.30 -10.95 -4.82
CA VAL A 85 13.17 -10.53 -3.70
C VAL A 85 12.50 -10.63 -2.33
N TYR A 86 11.16 -10.57 -2.27
CA TYR A 86 10.37 -10.73 -1.04
C TYR A 86 9.91 -12.19 -0.80
N ASN A 87 10.57 -13.18 -1.42
CA ASN A 87 10.26 -14.60 -1.26
C ASN A 87 11.43 -15.40 -0.67
N SER A 88 11.49 -15.43 0.66
CA SER A 88 12.38 -16.27 1.48
C SER A 88 11.75 -16.57 2.85
N LEU A 89 12.31 -17.54 3.59
CA LEU A 89 11.75 -18.01 4.86
C LEU A 89 11.70 -16.98 6.00
N GLU A 90 12.44 -15.87 5.87
CA GLU A 90 12.48 -14.75 6.84
C GLU A 90 11.96 -13.43 6.22
N SER A 91 11.18 -13.54 5.13
CA SER A 91 10.60 -12.41 4.41
C SER A 91 9.07 -12.35 4.54
N GLU A 92 8.51 -11.30 3.93
CA GLU A 92 7.07 -11.04 3.81
C GLU A 92 6.26 -12.19 3.18
N CYS A 93 6.88 -12.99 2.31
CA CYS A 93 6.25 -14.17 1.71
C CYS A 93 7.10 -15.43 1.92
N PRO A 94 6.94 -16.14 3.05
CA PRO A 94 7.68 -17.37 3.35
C PRO A 94 7.20 -18.59 2.56
N THR A 95 6.08 -18.48 1.83
CA THR A 95 5.56 -19.52 0.94
C THR A 95 5.96 -19.25 -0.52
N PHE A 96 5.03 -18.78 -1.37
CA PHE A 96 5.28 -18.41 -2.76
C PHE A 96 4.30 -17.33 -3.23
N PHE A 97 4.74 -16.46 -4.13
CA PHE A 97 3.85 -15.49 -4.77
C PHE A 97 3.05 -16.10 -5.92
N VAL A 98 1.78 -15.72 -6.03
CA VAL A 98 1.01 -15.74 -7.28
C VAL A 98 1.02 -14.33 -7.83
N ALA A 99 1.62 -14.15 -9.01
CA ALA A 99 1.71 -12.86 -9.68
C ALA A 99 0.62 -12.74 -10.77
N SER A 100 -0.02 -11.59 -10.85
CA SER A 100 -1.07 -11.29 -11.83
C SER A 100 -0.95 -9.84 -12.30
N ASN A 101 -1.20 -9.62 -13.60
CA ASN A 101 -1.44 -8.30 -14.15
C ASN A 101 -2.94 -7.98 -14.05
N VAL A 102 -3.28 -6.81 -13.50
CA VAL A 102 -4.65 -6.30 -13.38
C VAL A 102 -4.80 -5.04 -14.22
N THR A 103 -5.78 -4.98 -15.13
CA THR A 103 -6.06 -3.81 -15.97
C THR A 103 -7.48 -3.33 -15.74
N TYR A 104 -7.63 -2.05 -15.41
CA TYR A 104 -8.92 -1.39 -15.17
C TYR A 104 -9.41 -0.66 -16.43
N ASP A 105 -10.72 -0.48 -16.61
CA ASP A 105 -11.27 0.20 -17.78
C ASP A 105 -10.99 1.73 -17.84
N ASP A 106 -10.40 2.28 -16.78
CA ASP A 106 -9.85 3.64 -16.72
C ASP A 106 -8.32 3.72 -16.98
N CYS A 107 -7.61 2.62 -17.21
CA CYS A 107 -6.17 2.65 -17.46
C CYS A 107 -5.69 1.54 -18.39
N GLY A 108 -4.97 1.92 -19.47
CA GLY A 108 -4.49 0.98 -20.48
C GLY A 108 -3.26 0.17 -20.04
N ASP A 109 -2.52 0.66 -19.05
CA ASP A 109 -1.42 -0.09 -18.43
C ASP A 109 -1.96 -1.08 -17.39
N ALA A 110 -1.31 -2.24 -17.27
CA ALA A 110 -1.62 -3.21 -16.23
C ALA A 110 -0.81 -2.95 -14.95
N PHE A 111 -1.46 -3.03 -13.81
CA PHE A 111 -0.86 -3.02 -12.48
C PHE A 111 -0.34 -4.41 -12.14
N THR A 112 0.92 -4.52 -11.73
CA THR A 112 1.52 -5.79 -11.30
C THR A 112 1.12 -6.05 -9.86
N VAL A 113 0.45 -7.17 -9.59
CA VAL A 113 0.08 -7.60 -8.24
C VAL A 113 0.73 -8.93 -7.93
N CYS A 114 1.42 -9.03 -6.80
CA CYS A 114 2.05 -10.24 -6.30
C CYS A 114 1.48 -10.59 -4.92
N ARG A 115 0.51 -11.50 -4.90
CA ARG A 115 -0.14 -11.97 -3.67
C ARG A 115 0.56 -13.24 -3.17
N CYS A 116 1.09 -13.22 -1.95
CA CYS A 116 1.64 -14.41 -1.31
C CYS A 116 0.54 -15.47 -1.15
N SER A 117 0.88 -16.75 -1.28
CA SER A 117 -0.13 -17.82 -1.41
C SER A 117 -1.12 -17.87 -0.24
N ASP A 118 -0.63 -17.57 0.97
CA ASP A 118 -1.30 -17.56 2.27
C ASP A 118 -1.96 -16.22 2.65
N ALA A 119 -1.77 -15.14 1.87
CA ALA A 119 -2.22 -13.79 2.22
C ALA A 119 -3.73 -13.69 2.53
N THR A 120 -4.08 -12.94 3.58
CA THR A 120 -5.44 -12.88 4.14
C THR A 120 -6.48 -12.36 3.14
N MET A 121 -6.15 -11.31 2.37
CA MET A 121 -7.00 -10.84 1.27
C MET A 121 -7.06 -11.87 0.13
N SER A 122 -8.26 -12.11 -0.42
CA SER A 122 -8.40 -12.79 -1.71
C SER A 122 -7.94 -11.87 -2.85
N MET A 123 -7.66 -12.44 -4.03
CA MET A 123 -7.30 -11.63 -5.19
C MET A 123 -8.44 -10.69 -5.62
N ASP A 124 -9.70 -11.11 -5.46
CA ASP A 124 -10.87 -10.26 -5.75
C ASP A 124 -10.93 -9.04 -4.82
N VAL A 125 -10.58 -9.20 -3.53
CA VAL A 125 -10.49 -8.10 -2.56
C VAL A 125 -9.35 -7.14 -2.92
N VAL A 126 -8.20 -7.66 -3.37
CA VAL A 126 -7.08 -6.82 -3.84
C VAL A 126 -7.48 -6.01 -5.07
N VAL A 127 -8.20 -6.61 -6.02
CA VAL A 127 -8.70 -5.92 -7.22
C VAL A 127 -9.78 -4.89 -6.88
N ASP A 128 -10.67 -5.17 -5.92
CA ASP A 128 -11.66 -4.20 -5.43
C ASP A 128 -10.98 -2.99 -4.77
N ARG A 129 -10.07 -3.21 -3.83
CA ARG A 129 -9.46 -2.13 -3.04
C ARG A 129 -8.49 -1.27 -3.86
N LEU A 130 -7.64 -1.89 -4.69
CA LEU A 130 -6.85 -1.16 -5.67
C LEU A 130 -7.74 -0.45 -6.70
N GLY A 131 -8.84 -1.10 -7.13
CA GLY A 131 -9.84 -0.52 -8.03
C GLY A 131 -10.51 0.75 -7.49
N ARG A 132 -10.71 0.85 -6.17
CA ARG A 132 -11.28 2.05 -5.53
C ARG A 132 -10.32 3.23 -5.42
N VAL A 133 -9.00 3.01 -5.37
CA VAL A 133 -8.02 4.12 -5.34
C VAL A 133 -8.22 5.02 -6.57
N PRO A 134 -8.48 6.34 -6.42
CA PRO A 134 -8.77 7.21 -7.56
C PRO A 134 -7.68 7.15 -8.63
N VAL A 135 -8.04 7.05 -9.91
CA VAL A 135 -7.07 6.76 -10.99
C VAL A 135 -5.91 7.76 -11.06
N GLY A 136 -6.15 9.02 -10.69
CA GLY A 136 -5.14 10.07 -10.60
C GLY A 136 -4.07 9.79 -9.54
N LEU A 137 -4.41 9.14 -8.41
CA LEU A 137 -3.44 8.65 -7.42
C LEU A 137 -2.89 7.27 -7.80
N ARG A 138 -3.78 6.32 -8.15
CA ARG A 138 -3.43 4.92 -8.43
C ARG A 138 -2.30 4.80 -9.46
N ARG A 139 -2.25 5.67 -10.47
CA ARG A 139 -1.20 5.67 -11.51
C ARG A 139 0.24 5.88 -11.02
N TYR A 140 0.44 6.29 -9.76
CA TYR A 140 1.76 6.42 -9.13
C TYR A 140 2.18 5.17 -8.35
N VAL A 141 1.22 4.30 -7.98
CA VAL A 141 1.51 2.95 -7.50
C VAL A 141 2.26 2.18 -8.57
N GLY A 142 3.30 1.46 -8.17
CA GLY A 142 4.04 0.53 -9.01
C GLY A 142 3.48 -0.89 -8.87
N THR A 143 4.25 -1.75 -8.23
CA THR A 143 3.85 -3.13 -7.91
C THR A 143 3.17 -3.20 -6.56
N VAL A 144 2.13 -4.02 -6.45
CA VAL A 144 1.42 -4.29 -5.21
C VAL A 144 1.87 -5.64 -4.65
N ILE A 145 2.56 -5.64 -3.53
CA ILE A 145 2.88 -6.85 -2.75
C ILE A 145 1.77 -7.05 -1.72
N VAL A 146 1.24 -8.27 -1.60
CA VAL A 146 0.17 -8.60 -0.65
C VAL A 146 0.49 -9.87 0.13
N SER A 147 0.56 -9.76 1.46
CA SER A 147 1.09 -10.79 2.36
C SER A 147 0.19 -11.06 3.57
N ALA A 148 0.42 -12.19 4.25
CA ALA A 148 -0.34 -12.57 5.45
C ALA A 148 0.17 -11.83 6.70
N ASP A 149 -0.75 -11.28 7.50
CA ASP A 149 -0.54 -10.90 8.90
C ASP A 149 -1.90 -10.98 9.64
N ASP A 150 -1.87 -11.16 10.96
CA ASP A 150 -3.03 -11.08 11.85
C ASP A 150 -3.48 -9.62 12.10
N LYS A 151 -2.59 -8.65 11.83
CA LYS A 151 -2.81 -7.21 12.00
C LYS A 151 -2.69 -6.47 10.67
N PRO A 152 -3.78 -5.87 10.17
CA PRO A 152 -3.73 -4.99 9.01
C PRO A 152 -2.70 -3.88 9.17
N HIS A 153 -1.75 -3.81 8.25
CA HIS A 153 -0.79 -2.71 8.12
C HIS A 153 -0.24 -2.66 6.69
N ALA A 154 0.46 -1.59 6.35
CA ALA A 154 1.05 -1.41 5.04
C ALA A 154 2.34 -0.57 5.11
N TYR A 155 3.07 -0.49 4.00
CA TYR A 155 4.10 0.52 3.76
C TYR A 155 4.33 0.73 2.25
N THR A 156 4.93 1.86 1.89
CA THR A 156 5.31 2.19 0.50
C THR A 156 6.81 2.41 0.37
N LEU A 157 7.37 1.91 -0.73
CA LEU A 157 8.76 2.16 -1.12
C LEU A 157 8.89 3.43 -1.97
N THR A 158 10.06 4.04 -1.96
CA THR A 158 10.37 5.22 -2.81
C THR A 158 10.36 4.90 -4.33
N SER A 159 10.25 3.63 -4.71
CA SER A 159 9.94 3.18 -6.07
C SER A 159 8.48 3.42 -6.47
N GLY A 160 7.58 3.63 -5.51
CA GLY A 160 6.12 3.61 -5.66
C GLY A 160 5.50 2.22 -5.50
N ASP A 161 6.28 1.18 -5.22
CA ASP A 161 5.74 -0.15 -4.90
C ASP A 161 5.11 -0.13 -3.49
N ILE A 162 3.92 -0.72 -3.35
CA ILE A 162 3.13 -0.70 -2.09
C ILE A 162 3.00 -2.11 -1.54
N HIS A 163 3.15 -2.25 -0.22
CA HIS A 163 3.18 -3.52 0.49
C HIS A 163 2.03 -3.58 1.50
N MET A 164 1.16 -4.57 1.36
CA MET A 164 -0.08 -4.70 2.13
C MET A 164 -0.11 -6.01 2.92
N PHE A 165 -0.36 -5.92 4.23
CA PHE A 165 -0.31 -7.04 5.16
C PHE A 165 -1.66 -7.25 5.84
N GLY A 166 -2.13 -8.49 5.89
CA GLY A 166 -3.42 -8.80 6.49
C GLY A 166 -4.60 -8.34 5.63
N ASP A 167 -5.58 -7.67 6.24
CA ASP A 167 -6.82 -7.20 5.59
C ASP A 167 -6.98 -5.67 5.71
N THR A 168 -6.23 -4.91 4.91
CA THR A 168 -6.16 -3.44 4.95
C THR A 168 -7.35 -2.76 4.28
N ALA A 169 -7.95 -1.76 4.96
CA ALA A 169 -9.12 -1.02 4.46
C ALA A 169 -8.75 0.01 3.36
N VAL A 170 -9.74 0.48 2.60
CA VAL A 170 -9.53 1.27 1.36
C VAL A 170 -8.84 2.63 1.61
N ASP A 171 -9.04 3.21 2.78
CA ASP A 171 -8.28 4.36 3.27
C ASP A 171 -6.77 4.08 3.32
N THR A 172 -6.36 2.90 3.76
CA THR A 172 -4.96 2.43 3.74
C THR A 172 -4.43 2.35 2.30
N TRP A 173 -5.23 1.87 1.35
CA TRP A 173 -4.84 1.82 -0.07
C TRP A 173 -4.69 3.21 -0.69
N VAL A 174 -5.48 4.19 -0.24
CA VAL A 174 -5.34 5.60 -0.62
C VAL A 174 -4.15 6.28 0.08
N HIS A 175 -3.85 5.91 1.32
CA HIS A 175 -2.67 6.36 2.08
C HIS A 175 -1.37 5.95 1.39
N GLU A 176 -1.21 4.65 1.08
CA GLU A 176 -0.03 4.15 0.36
C GLU A 176 0.09 4.74 -1.06
N ALA A 177 -1.04 4.93 -1.77
CA ALA A 177 -1.02 5.66 -3.04
C ALA A 177 -0.63 7.14 -2.88
N GLY A 178 -0.88 7.74 -1.71
CA GLY A 178 -0.38 9.06 -1.32
C GLY A 178 1.13 9.09 -1.14
N HIS A 179 1.73 8.11 -0.46
CA HIS A 179 3.19 7.93 -0.39
C HIS A 179 3.81 7.66 -1.77
N ALA A 180 3.14 6.88 -2.62
CA ALA A 180 3.61 6.60 -3.98
C ALA A 180 3.59 7.87 -4.86
N PHE A 181 2.58 8.74 -4.69
CA PHE A 181 2.52 10.06 -5.31
C PHE A 181 3.60 11.01 -4.74
N ASP A 182 3.79 11.04 -3.41
CA ASP A 182 4.78 11.86 -2.72
C ASP A 182 6.18 11.68 -3.32
N TRP A 183 6.66 10.43 -3.35
CA TRP A 183 8.04 10.11 -3.74
C TRP A 183 8.31 10.07 -5.23
N ALA A 184 7.30 9.95 -6.10
CA ALA A 184 7.54 9.53 -7.47
C ALA A 184 8.36 10.54 -8.31
N SER A 185 8.37 11.83 -7.98
CA SER A 185 9.26 12.82 -8.63
C SER A 185 10.76 12.60 -8.35
N GLY A 186 11.09 11.77 -7.35
CA GLY A 186 12.43 11.63 -6.78
C GLY A 186 12.76 12.69 -5.72
N SER A 187 11.88 13.66 -5.49
CA SER A 187 11.93 14.62 -4.38
C SER A 187 10.54 14.70 -3.73
N PRO A 188 10.37 14.29 -2.47
CA PRO A 188 9.04 14.19 -1.86
C PRO A 188 8.39 15.57 -1.67
N HIS A 189 7.10 15.65 -1.98
CA HIS A 189 6.22 16.76 -1.58
C HIS A 189 6.28 16.97 -0.06
N SER A 190 6.26 15.88 0.72
CA SER A 190 6.39 15.91 2.19
C SER A 190 7.73 16.48 2.68
N GLY A 191 8.79 16.36 1.87
CA GLY A 191 10.10 16.99 2.13
C GLY A 191 10.26 18.41 1.58
N SER A 192 9.25 18.95 0.90
CA SER A 192 9.33 20.30 0.31
C SER A 192 9.31 21.40 1.38
N PRO A 193 10.09 22.49 1.22
CA PRO A 193 10.01 23.66 2.11
C PRO A 193 8.60 24.24 2.23
N GLU A 194 7.81 24.12 1.17
CA GLU A 194 6.43 24.57 1.09
C GLU A 194 5.48 23.73 1.97
N TRP A 195 5.64 22.40 2.02
CA TRP A 195 4.88 21.53 2.92
C TRP A 195 5.30 21.68 4.38
N GLN A 196 6.61 21.71 4.64
CA GLN A 196 7.14 21.94 5.99
C GLN A 196 6.64 23.27 6.55
N LYS A 197 6.61 24.33 5.73
CA LYS A 197 6.03 25.62 6.10
C LYS A 197 4.50 25.53 6.33
N ALA A 198 3.78 24.70 5.59
CA ALA A 198 2.34 24.51 5.79
C ALA A 198 2.07 23.91 7.17
N ILE A 199 2.77 22.83 7.53
CA ILE A 199 2.76 22.24 8.88
C ILE A 199 3.13 23.29 9.94
N ASP A 200 4.26 23.99 9.78
CA ASP A 200 4.72 25.04 10.73
C ASP A 200 3.74 26.22 10.89
N SER A 201 2.82 26.42 9.94
CA SER A 201 1.82 27.52 9.96
C SER A 201 0.48 27.09 10.56
N ASP A 202 0.28 25.79 10.77
CA ASP A 202 -0.95 25.19 11.28
C ASP A 202 -0.82 24.82 12.77
N THR A 203 -1.93 24.35 13.37
CA THR A 203 -2.00 23.99 14.80
C THR A 203 -2.54 22.58 15.04
N CYS A 204 -3.09 21.94 14.00
CA CYS A 204 -3.54 20.57 14.03
C CYS A 204 -3.15 19.78 12.77
N VAL A 205 -3.24 18.46 12.88
CA VAL A 205 -3.13 17.48 11.78
C VAL A 205 -4.38 16.58 11.80
N PRO A 206 -4.69 15.84 10.72
CA PRO A 206 -5.93 15.06 10.62
C PRO A 206 -6.17 14.10 11.79
N ASP A 207 -5.20 13.25 12.12
CA ASP A 207 -5.37 12.20 13.12
C ASP A 207 -4.09 11.96 13.95
N THR A 208 -4.09 10.95 14.82
CA THR A 208 -2.90 10.64 15.63
C THR A 208 -1.77 10.08 14.77
N TYR A 209 -2.06 9.29 13.73
CA TYR A 209 -1.01 8.71 12.88
C TYR A 209 -0.24 9.79 12.10
N SER A 210 -0.95 10.84 11.65
CA SER A 210 -0.39 12.04 11.02
C SER A 210 0.76 12.67 11.82
N THR A 211 0.75 12.57 13.17
CA THR A 211 1.82 13.13 14.00
C THR A 211 3.17 12.38 13.91
N THR A 212 3.21 11.20 13.25
CA THR A 212 4.40 10.34 13.18
C THR A 212 5.53 10.96 12.35
N SER A 213 5.21 11.59 11.22
CA SER A 213 6.17 12.30 10.36
C SER A 213 5.44 13.20 9.37
N ALA A 214 6.14 14.17 8.77
CA ALA A 214 5.57 14.98 7.68
C ALA A 214 5.17 14.16 6.42
N GLY A 215 5.70 12.94 6.26
CA GLY A 215 5.30 11.99 5.22
C GLY A 215 3.98 11.30 5.56
N GLU A 216 3.84 10.79 6.79
CA GLU A 216 2.56 10.20 7.23
C GLU A 216 1.45 11.25 7.24
N ASP A 217 1.76 12.49 7.64
CA ASP A 217 0.87 13.63 7.57
C ASP A 217 0.40 13.92 6.14
N PHE A 218 1.31 13.92 5.16
CA PHE A 218 0.97 14.10 3.74
C PHE A 218 0.09 12.96 3.19
N ALA A 219 0.35 11.71 3.59
CA ALA A 219 -0.44 10.55 3.20
C ALA A 219 -1.84 10.55 3.88
N GLN A 220 -1.95 10.91 5.16
CA GLN A 220 -3.25 11.09 5.84
C GLN A 220 -4.03 12.28 5.26
N MET A 221 -3.37 13.40 4.99
CA MET A 221 -3.94 14.52 4.27
C MET A 221 -4.39 14.14 2.85
N THR A 222 -3.75 13.18 2.20
CA THR A 222 -4.20 12.61 0.91
C THR A 222 -5.53 11.88 1.06
N VAL A 223 -5.67 10.98 2.04
CA VAL A 223 -6.94 10.28 2.34
C VAL A 223 -8.06 11.27 2.63
N LEU A 224 -7.80 12.24 3.51
CA LEU A 224 -8.76 13.28 3.86
C LEU A 224 -9.15 14.16 2.66
N LYS A 225 -8.19 14.46 1.77
CA LYS A 225 -8.43 15.23 0.55
C LYS A 225 -9.28 14.46 -0.46
N VAL A 226 -9.07 13.15 -0.61
CA VAL A 226 -9.93 12.27 -1.44
C VAL A 226 -11.36 12.30 -0.91
N TYR A 227 -11.58 12.08 0.40
CA TYR A 227 -12.91 12.19 1.02
C TYR A 227 -13.56 13.56 0.75
N SER A 228 -12.80 14.64 0.96
CA SER A 228 -13.28 16.01 0.83
C SER A 228 -13.69 16.37 -0.60
N LEU A 229 -12.97 15.87 -1.60
CA LEU A 229 -13.29 16.09 -3.00
C LEU A 229 -14.47 15.25 -3.49
N ILE A 230 -14.82 14.13 -2.84
CA ILE A 230 -16.08 13.43 -3.12
C ILE A 230 -17.24 14.23 -2.52
N ASN A 231 -17.21 14.44 -1.19
CA ASN A 231 -18.33 14.93 -0.40
C ASN A 231 -18.55 16.46 -0.46
N ASN A 232 -17.57 17.23 -0.95
CA ASN A 232 -17.49 18.70 -0.87
C ASN A 232 -17.40 19.28 0.55
N THR A 233 -17.12 18.43 1.55
CA THR A 233 -16.95 18.78 2.96
C THR A 233 -15.85 17.93 3.60
N LEU A 234 -15.26 18.37 4.71
CA LEU A 234 -14.53 17.47 5.60
C LEU A 234 -15.51 16.49 6.29
N PRO A 235 -15.05 15.32 6.77
CA PRO A 235 -15.90 14.41 7.54
C PRO A 235 -16.32 15.02 8.88
N GLU A 236 -17.38 14.48 9.50
CA GLU A 236 -17.86 14.94 10.80
C GLU A 236 -16.75 14.82 11.86
N GLY A 237 -16.51 15.89 12.62
CA GLY A 237 -15.43 15.95 13.62
C GLY A 237 -14.10 16.52 13.12
N TRP A 238 -13.92 16.77 11.82
CA TRP A 238 -12.77 17.50 11.28
C TRP A 238 -13.13 18.94 10.91
N THR A 239 -12.20 19.86 11.14
CA THR A 239 -12.32 21.30 10.81
C THR A 239 -11.12 21.78 10.01
N SER A 240 -11.33 22.70 9.08
CA SER A 240 -10.24 23.28 8.27
C SER A 240 -9.42 24.31 9.05
N ASP A 241 -10.04 25.03 9.98
CA ASP A 241 -9.50 26.21 10.66
C ASP A 241 -8.12 26.02 11.32
N CYS A 242 -7.77 24.79 11.72
CA CYS A 242 -6.49 24.50 12.38
C CYS A 242 -5.45 23.79 11.48
N MET A 243 -5.80 23.41 10.25
CA MET A 243 -4.95 22.73 9.24
C MET A 243 -5.11 23.35 7.83
N GLN A 244 -5.45 24.64 7.76
CA GLN A 244 -5.82 25.30 6.51
C GLN A 244 -4.62 25.42 5.57
N ASN A 245 -3.40 25.60 6.08
CA ASN A 245 -2.22 25.74 5.24
C ASN A 245 -1.85 24.39 4.58
N GLN A 246 -1.98 23.26 5.30
CA GLN A 246 -1.87 21.92 4.73
C GLN A 246 -2.93 21.70 3.65
N LEU A 247 -4.21 22.02 3.92
CA LEU A 247 -5.29 21.91 2.94
C LEU A 247 -5.05 22.76 1.69
N ASP A 248 -4.49 23.97 1.85
CA ASP A 248 -4.16 24.87 0.74
C ASP A 248 -2.92 24.44 -0.05
N TYR A 249 -1.93 23.81 0.59
CA TYR A 249 -0.87 23.12 -0.14
C TYR A 249 -1.44 21.99 -0.99
N MET A 250 -2.30 21.13 -0.43
CA MET A 250 -2.96 20.07 -1.18
C MET A 250 -3.81 20.62 -2.33
N ASN A 251 -4.52 21.75 -2.12
CA ASN A 251 -5.24 22.47 -3.19
C ASN A 251 -4.32 23.00 -4.31
N SER A 252 -3.03 23.23 -4.02
CA SER A 252 -2.07 23.80 -4.99
C SER A 252 -1.47 22.75 -5.94
N LEU A 253 -1.50 21.47 -5.57
CA LEU A 253 -1.03 20.38 -6.42
C LEU A 253 -2.08 20.02 -7.47
N ALA A 254 -1.69 20.02 -8.76
CA ALA A 254 -2.61 19.82 -9.88
C ALA A 254 -3.51 18.58 -9.71
N LEU A 255 -2.93 17.47 -9.24
CA LEU A 255 -3.64 16.20 -9.02
C LEU A 255 -4.90 16.35 -8.16
N PHE A 256 -4.90 17.16 -7.10
CA PHE A 256 -5.99 17.25 -6.13
C PHE A 256 -7.16 18.15 -6.59
N ASN A 257 -7.40 18.21 -7.90
CA ASN A 257 -8.67 18.66 -8.49
C ASN A 257 -9.53 17.45 -8.93
N LYS A 258 -10.86 17.60 -8.94
CA LYS A 258 -11.78 16.47 -9.18
C LYS A 258 -11.58 15.79 -10.55
N ALA A 259 -11.20 16.53 -11.59
CA ALA A 259 -11.11 16.01 -12.96
C ALA A 259 -9.83 15.19 -13.20
N GLU A 260 -8.75 15.50 -12.50
CA GLU A 260 -7.51 14.70 -12.54
C GLU A 260 -7.59 13.51 -11.57
N LEU A 261 -8.00 13.75 -10.32
CA LEU A 261 -8.02 12.72 -9.28
C LEU A 261 -8.98 11.56 -9.61
N PHE A 262 -10.21 11.89 -10.00
CA PHE A 262 -11.28 10.93 -10.33
C PHE A 262 -11.57 10.90 -11.83
N GLY A 263 -10.58 11.19 -12.66
CA GLY A 263 -10.69 11.12 -14.11
C GLY A 263 -11.11 9.73 -14.61
N ASN A 264 -11.49 9.62 -15.88
CA ASN A 264 -11.72 8.34 -16.56
C ASN A 264 -10.47 7.81 -17.28
N THR A 265 -9.28 8.34 -16.94
CA THR A 265 -8.03 7.92 -17.56
C THR A 265 -6.81 8.15 -16.66
N CYS A 266 -5.88 7.19 -16.64
CA CYS A 266 -4.52 7.40 -16.14
C CYS A 266 -3.62 8.19 -17.13
N ALA A 267 -4.12 8.56 -18.32
CA ALA A 267 -3.41 9.36 -19.33
C ALA A 267 -3.63 10.87 -19.18
N ILE A 268 -3.47 11.38 -17.95
CA ILE A 268 -3.71 12.79 -17.62
C ILE A 268 -2.67 13.67 -18.32
N GLN A 269 -3.12 14.69 -19.07
CA GLN A 269 -2.24 15.63 -19.78
C GLN A 269 -1.75 16.74 -18.86
N GLY A 270 -0.50 17.18 -19.04
CA GLY A 270 0.11 18.23 -18.20
C GLY A 270 0.58 17.75 -16.82
N SER A 271 -0.07 16.70 -16.28
CA SER A 271 0.44 15.94 -15.14
C SER A 271 1.82 15.34 -15.40
N ASP A 272 2.52 15.04 -14.32
CA ASP A 272 3.93 14.70 -14.36
C ASP A 272 4.32 13.40 -15.07
N HIS A 273 5.51 13.43 -15.65
CA HIS A 273 6.17 12.35 -16.37
C HIS A 273 6.72 11.23 -15.47
N TRP A 274 6.46 11.28 -14.16
CA TRP A 274 6.91 10.29 -13.17
C TRP A 274 5.82 9.31 -12.71
N ALA A 275 4.60 9.40 -13.27
CA ALA A 275 3.59 8.35 -13.16
C ALA A 275 4.10 7.02 -13.73
N LYS A 276 3.80 5.91 -13.04
CA LYS A 276 4.13 4.55 -13.50
C LYS A 276 3.19 4.12 -14.62
N HIS A 277 1.94 4.59 -14.55
CA HIS A 277 0.87 4.28 -15.49
C HIS A 277 0.42 5.56 -16.22
N THR A 278 0.46 5.53 -17.56
CA THR A 278 0.25 6.68 -18.44
C THR A 278 -0.51 6.35 -19.74
N THR A 279 -0.65 5.07 -20.09
CA THR A 279 -1.35 4.63 -21.31
C THR A 279 -2.86 4.76 -21.13
N PRO A 280 -3.59 5.46 -22.03
CA PRO A 280 -5.05 5.56 -21.93
C PRO A 280 -5.72 4.19 -22.14
N PRO A 281 -6.89 3.95 -21.54
CA PRO A 281 -7.65 2.73 -21.83
C PRO A 281 -8.04 2.68 -23.32
N PRO A 282 -8.18 1.48 -23.93
CA PRO A 282 -8.45 1.33 -25.37
C PRO A 282 -9.74 2.04 -25.85
N THR A 283 -10.69 2.22 -24.93
CA THR A 283 -11.90 3.02 -25.11
C THR A 283 -12.13 3.83 -23.85
N LEU A 284 -12.22 5.16 -23.97
CA LEU A 284 -12.67 6.00 -22.86
C LEU A 284 -14.16 5.75 -22.60
N SER A 285 -14.48 5.03 -21.53
CA SER A 285 -15.82 5.03 -20.96
C SER A 285 -16.24 6.47 -20.63
N PRO A 286 -17.54 6.83 -20.74
CA PRO A 286 -18.02 8.10 -20.20
C PRO A 286 -17.59 8.21 -18.74
N MET A 287 -17.08 9.36 -18.32
CA MET A 287 -16.62 9.56 -16.94
C MET A 287 -17.75 9.16 -15.98
N PRO A 288 -17.52 8.17 -15.08
CA PRO A 288 -18.48 7.86 -14.04
C PRO A 288 -18.70 9.15 -13.25
N LEU A 289 -19.92 9.69 -13.33
CA LEU A 289 -20.27 10.84 -12.52
C LEU A 289 -20.18 10.38 -11.06
N LEU A 290 -19.22 10.93 -10.31
CA LEU A 290 -19.26 10.87 -8.86
C LEU A 290 -20.69 11.32 -8.46
N PRO A 291 -21.42 10.53 -7.65
CA PRO A 291 -22.78 10.89 -7.29
C PRO A 291 -22.76 12.27 -6.65
N ASP A 292 -23.56 13.19 -7.19
CA ASP A 292 -23.71 14.51 -6.59
C ASP A 292 -24.26 14.31 -5.16
N PRO A 293 -23.56 14.75 -4.10
CA PRO A 293 -24.06 14.58 -2.74
C PRO A 293 -25.43 15.22 -2.52
N ALA A 294 -25.82 16.20 -3.34
CA ALA A 294 -27.16 16.79 -3.34
C ALA A 294 -28.24 15.94 -4.03
N GLN A 295 -27.91 14.74 -4.53
CA GLN A 295 -28.83 13.81 -5.21
C GLN A 295 -28.97 12.45 -4.50
N VAL A 296 -28.31 12.27 -3.35
CA VAL A 296 -28.70 11.23 -2.38
C VAL A 296 -29.95 11.72 -1.66
N GLU A 297 -31.13 11.49 -2.25
CA GLU A 297 -32.38 11.71 -1.51
C GLU A 297 -32.38 10.83 -0.25
N PRO A 298 -32.75 11.36 0.93
CA PRO A 298 -32.75 10.58 2.15
C PRO A 298 -33.72 9.41 2.01
N ASP A 299 -33.25 8.19 2.28
CA ASP A 299 -33.94 6.93 2.01
C ASP A 299 -35.44 7.02 2.31
N SER A 300 -36.25 7.04 1.25
CA SER A 300 -37.70 7.04 1.38
C SER A 300 -38.11 5.81 2.21
N PRO A 301 -38.86 5.99 3.32
CA PRO A 301 -39.01 4.97 4.34
C PRO A 301 -39.59 3.70 3.73
N LEU A 302 -38.80 2.62 3.77
CA LEU A 302 -39.07 1.38 3.07
C LEU A 302 -40.45 0.83 3.49
N GLU A 303 -41.46 0.91 2.60
CA GLU A 303 -42.80 0.38 2.87
C GLU A 303 -42.77 -1.15 2.94
N SER A 304 -42.49 -1.62 4.15
CA SER A 304 -42.33 -3.03 4.53
C SER A 304 -43.68 -3.76 4.56
N SER A 305 -44.24 -3.93 3.37
CA SER A 305 -45.43 -4.75 3.09
C SER A 305 -45.19 -6.27 3.22
N ILE A 306 -44.38 -6.66 4.21
CA ILE A 306 -44.14 -8.05 4.59
C ILE A 306 -45.30 -8.51 5.48
N THR A 307 -46.28 -9.19 4.89
CA THR A 307 -47.33 -9.89 5.63
C THR A 307 -46.72 -11.08 6.39
N VAL A 308 -46.43 -10.88 7.68
CA VAL A 308 -45.93 -11.93 8.59
C VAL A 308 -47.04 -12.95 8.87
N PRO A 309 -46.83 -14.25 8.62
CA PRO A 309 -47.75 -15.31 9.06
C PRO A 309 -47.78 -15.43 10.59
N ASP A 310 -48.95 -15.66 11.17
CA ASP A 310 -49.12 -15.88 12.62
C ASP A 310 -48.43 -17.19 13.06
N ILE A 311 -47.41 -17.08 13.92
CA ILE A 311 -46.73 -18.22 14.56
C ILE A 311 -46.88 -18.13 16.10
N ASN A 312 -48.12 -18.19 16.58
CA ASN A 312 -48.43 -18.45 17.99
C ASN A 312 -48.16 -19.92 18.39
N GLN A 313 -46.89 -20.33 18.50
CA GLN A 313 -46.51 -21.52 19.30
C GLN A 313 -45.02 -21.64 19.68
N ALA A 314 -44.78 -22.42 20.74
CA ALA A 314 -43.50 -23.02 21.17
C ALA A 314 -42.45 -22.15 21.91
N SER A 315 -42.66 -22.03 23.23
CA SER A 315 -41.68 -22.34 24.29
C SER A 315 -40.35 -21.56 24.43
N ASN A 316 -40.31 -20.72 25.47
CA ASN A 316 -39.27 -20.65 26.52
C ASN A 316 -37.94 -21.43 26.29
N LYS A 317 -36.83 -20.71 26.13
CA LYS A 317 -35.54 -21.15 26.70
C LYS A 317 -34.73 -19.96 27.23
N LYS A 318 -34.06 -20.15 28.37
CA LYS A 318 -33.50 -19.09 29.22
C LYS A 318 -31.97 -19.13 29.23
N LEU A 319 -31.35 -18.16 28.58
CA LEU A 319 -29.92 -17.81 28.57
C LEU A 319 -29.84 -16.29 28.36
N GLY A 320 -28.93 -15.51 28.94
CA GLY A 320 -27.90 -15.84 29.92
C GLY A 320 -26.84 -14.72 29.95
N ASN A 321 -26.83 -13.87 30.99
CA ASN A 321 -26.02 -12.65 30.98
C ASN A 321 -24.50 -12.92 31.02
N GLY A 322 -23.78 -12.36 30.05
CA GLY A 322 -22.35 -12.04 30.12
C GLY A 322 -22.16 -10.70 29.40
N ALA A 323 -21.91 -9.60 30.12
CA ALA A 323 -20.61 -9.21 30.69
C ALA A 323 -19.68 -8.57 29.63
N LEU A 324 -19.85 -7.26 29.44
CA LEU A 324 -18.87 -6.39 28.79
C LEU A 324 -17.54 -6.46 29.54
N SER A 325 -16.42 -6.52 28.81
CA SER A 325 -15.08 -6.44 29.38
C SER A 325 -14.23 -5.43 28.62
N THR A 326 -13.88 -4.34 29.28
CA THR A 326 -13.02 -3.26 28.77
C THR A 326 -11.54 -3.59 28.98
N THR A 327 -10.73 -3.53 27.92
CA THR A 327 -9.26 -3.31 28.00
C THR A 327 -8.72 -2.67 26.71
N MET A 328 -8.74 -1.33 26.63
CA MET A 328 -7.89 -0.58 25.70
C MET A 328 -6.65 -0.08 26.45
N GLU A 329 -5.58 -0.87 26.48
CA GLU A 329 -4.30 -0.45 27.09
C GLU A 329 -3.13 -1.29 26.55
N ASN A 330 -2.46 -0.84 25.48
CA ASN A 330 -1.07 -1.24 25.10
C ASN A 330 -0.49 -0.52 23.86
N TRP A 331 -0.98 0.67 23.50
CA TRP A 331 -0.66 1.37 22.23
C TRP A 331 0.74 2.00 22.09
N ARG A 332 1.70 1.75 23.00
CA ARG A 332 2.93 2.57 23.14
C ARG A 332 4.28 1.92 22.80
N LEU A 333 4.32 0.69 22.24
CA LEU A 333 5.60 -0.05 22.14
C LEU A 333 5.97 -0.73 20.81
N MET A 334 5.15 -0.66 19.73
CA MET A 334 5.42 -1.41 18.48
C MET A 334 5.82 -0.59 17.25
N LEU A 335 5.46 0.70 17.14
CA LEU A 335 5.84 1.54 15.98
C LEU A 335 7.35 1.80 15.86
N LEU A 336 8.13 1.59 16.93
CA LEU A 336 9.59 1.77 16.94
C LEU A 336 10.40 0.62 16.32
N VAL A 337 9.75 -0.47 15.87
CA VAL A 337 10.45 -1.66 15.35
C VAL A 337 10.39 -1.77 13.83
N VAL A 338 9.23 -1.49 13.20
CA VAL A 338 9.04 -1.69 11.75
C VAL A 338 9.86 -0.67 10.94
N GLY A 339 9.85 0.61 11.33
CA GLY A 339 10.64 1.67 10.68
C GLY A 339 12.17 1.52 10.78
N VAL A 340 12.67 0.50 11.50
CA VAL A 340 14.09 0.15 11.57
C VAL A 340 14.43 -1.04 10.65
N LEU A 341 13.46 -1.90 10.35
CA LEU A 341 13.65 -3.12 9.55
C LEU A 341 13.75 -2.87 8.04
N ALA A 342 13.07 -1.84 7.52
CA ALA A 342 13.21 -1.41 6.12
C ALA A 342 14.66 -1.01 5.75
N ALA A 343 15.49 -0.66 6.74
CA ALA A 343 16.91 -0.34 6.55
C ALA A 343 17.86 -1.56 6.64
N TRP A 344 17.35 -2.77 6.88
CA TRP A 344 18.17 -3.95 7.22
C TRP A 344 18.19 -5.08 6.16
N LEU A 345 17.30 -5.06 5.16
CA LEU A 345 17.21 -6.11 4.12
C LEU A 345 17.73 -5.64 2.74
N SER A 346 18.78 -4.82 2.73
CA SER A 346 19.51 -4.40 1.51
C SER A 346 21.03 -4.60 1.67
N TRP A 347 21.43 -5.81 2.10
CA TRP A 347 22.80 -6.24 2.37
C TRP A 347 23.08 -7.64 1.79
#